data_AF-A0A9P3JMI7-F1
#
_entry.id   AF-A0A9P3JMI7-F1
#
_cell.length_a   1.000
_cell.length_b   1.000
_cell.length_c   1.000
_cell.angle_alpha   90.00
_cell.angle_beta   90.00
_cell.angle_gamma   90.00
#
_symmetry.space_group_name_H-M   'P 1'
#
loop_
_entity.id
_entity.type
_entity.pdbx_description
1 polymer ?
#
loop_
_entity_poly.entity_id
_entity_poly.type
_entity_poly.pdbx_seq_one_letter_code
_entity_poly.pdbx_strand_id
1 'polypeptide(L)'
;MALSCGSCTVGKATASLALKKDETLASAKSAVIMSPMPRVEKLSIAGKKTAAVAVSVRSQAVATATTKRGAEVEFESKVFTKEKINLAGREEYIVRGGRNLYPLLPEAFKGIKKIGVIGWGSQGPAQAQNIRDSLAEINSDITVSIGLRPNSSSAKDARRCGFTEEAGTLGDVTTVISESDLVILLISDAAQADNHEAILGAMKPGAVLGLSHGFLLGHLQSQGKSFRDDISVVAVCPKGMGPSVRRLYVQGKEVNGSGINASFAVHQDVDGRATDVALGWSVALGSPFTFATTLEDEYKSDIFGSEAFSWEPCTGWWSLCSGGTLRGA
;
A
#
# COMPACT_ATOMS: atom_id res chain seq x y z
N MET A 1 47.06 35.81 -40.30
CA MET A 1 46.94 35.37 -41.70
C MET A 1 46.06 34.12 -41.69
N ALA A 2 44.73 34.26 -41.80
CA ALA A 2 43.94 34.50 -43.02
C ALA A 2 43.84 33.24 -43.90
N LEU A 3 42.68 32.55 -43.88
CA LEU A 3 41.74 32.31 -45.02
C LEU A 3 41.85 30.84 -45.51
N SER A 4 40.84 30.12 -46.02
CA SER A 4 39.43 30.30 -46.38
C SER A 4 38.76 28.90 -46.35
N CYS A 5 37.50 28.70 -45.96
CA CYS A 5 36.26 28.81 -46.75
C CYS A 5 36.33 28.29 -48.20
N GLY A 6 35.41 27.38 -48.57
CA GLY A 6 35.24 26.84 -49.93
C GLY A 6 34.08 25.84 -50.04
N SER A 7 32.89 26.40 -50.27
CA SER A 7 31.57 25.78 -50.46
C SER A 7 31.32 25.14 -51.84
N CYS A 8 30.21 24.39 -51.93
CA CYS A 8 29.34 24.17 -53.11
C CYS A 8 29.84 23.24 -54.25
N THR A 9 29.05 22.44 -54.99
CA THR A 9 27.65 21.95 -54.96
C THR A 9 27.50 20.95 -56.12
N VAL A 10 26.69 19.91 -55.92
CA VAL A 10 25.68 19.31 -56.84
C VAL A 10 26.11 18.73 -58.22
N GLY A 11 25.74 17.46 -58.43
CA GLY A 11 25.33 16.96 -59.76
C GLY A 11 25.21 15.44 -59.93
N LYS A 12 24.02 14.87 -59.61
CA LYS A 12 23.25 13.74 -60.22
C LYS A 12 24.03 12.55 -60.85
N ALA A 13 23.69 11.26 -60.62
CA ALA A 13 22.37 10.68 -60.84
C ALA A 13 22.14 9.28 -60.21
N THR A 14 20.93 9.11 -59.65
CA THR A 14 19.98 7.97 -59.70
C THR A 14 20.42 6.50 -59.53
N ALA A 15 19.89 5.86 -58.47
CA ALA A 15 19.12 4.62 -58.58
C ALA A 15 18.15 4.49 -57.39
N SER A 16 16.92 4.09 -57.70
CA SER A 16 15.71 4.09 -56.86
C SER A 16 15.54 2.79 -56.09
N LEU A 17 15.11 2.85 -54.81
CA LEU A 17 14.37 1.76 -54.18
C LEU A 17 13.42 2.32 -53.11
N ALA A 18 12.13 2.08 -53.35
CA ALA A 18 11.00 2.59 -52.60
C ALA A 18 10.62 1.64 -51.44
N LEU A 19 10.29 2.21 -50.28
CA LEU A 19 9.62 1.54 -49.16
C LEU A 19 8.19 2.08 -49.07
N LYS A 20 7.20 1.22 -49.35
CA LYS A 20 5.78 1.48 -49.12
C LYS A 20 5.39 1.01 -47.72
N LYS A 21 4.73 1.89 -46.97
CA LYS A 21 3.79 1.53 -45.91
C LYS A 21 2.45 1.23 -46.57
N ASP A 22 1.80 0.14 -46.18
CA ASP A 22 0.38 -0.02 -46.46
C ASP A 22 -0.32 -0.82 -45.36
N GLU A 23 -1.59 -0.49 -45.24
CA GLU A 23 -2.55 -0.84 -44.20
C GLU A 23 -3.09 -2.28 -44.34
N THR A 24 -3.96 -2.62 -43.38
CA THR A 24 -5.08 -3.59 -43.44
C THR A 24 -4.93 -4.93 -42.71
N LEU A 25 -5.87 -5.06 -41.77
CA LEU A 25 -6.21 -6.19 -40.90
C LEU A 25 -7.45 -6.88 -41.50
N ALA A 26 -7.38 -8.18 -41.77
CA ALA A 26 -8.49 -9.13 -42.00
C ALA A 26 -7.85 -10.53 -42.10
N SER A 27 -8.37 -11.68 -41.65
CA SER A 27 -9.69 -12.12 -41.18
C SER A 27 -9.49 -13.52 -40.58
N ALA A 28 -10.08 -13.82 -39.43
CA ALA A 28 -10.41 -15.20 -39.06
C ALA A 28 -11.68 -15.19 -38.19
N LYS A 29 -12.73 -15.81 -38.74
CA LYS A 29 -14.10 -15.87 -38.24
C LYS A 29 -14.20 -16.81 -37.04
N SER A 30 -15.01 -16.43 -36.04
CA SER A 30 -15.77 -17.40 -35.25
C SER A 30 -17.14 -16.80 -34.92
N ALA A 31 -18.19 -17.54 -35.29
CA ALA A 31 -19.57 -17.11 -35.24
C ALA A 31 -20.17 -17.34 -33.86
N VAL A 32 -20.81 -16.33 -33.29
CA VAL A 32 -21.79 -16.48 -32.20
C VAL A 32 -23.04 -15.72 -32.60
N ILE A 33 -24.16 -16.44 -32.56
CA ILE A 33 -25.48 -16.08 -33.05
C ILE A 33 -26.10 -15.04 -32.09
N MET A 34 -26.45 -13.86 -32.60
CA MET A 34 -27.24 -12.87 -31.87
C MET A 34 -28.74 -13.18 -31.99
N SER A 35 -29.43 -13.37 -30.85
CA SER A 35 -30.88 -13.25 -30.75
C SER A 35 -31.27 -11.80 -30.44
N PRO A 36 -32.32 -11.22 -31.07
CA PRO A 36 -32.74 -9.85 -30.79
C PRO A 36 -33.57 -9.76 -29.49
N MET A 37 -33.26 -8.78 -28.64
CA MET A 37 -34.10 -8.38 -27.50
C MET A 37 -35.32 -7.55 -27.96
N PRO A 38 -36.47 -7.67 -27.29
CA PRO A 38 -37.72 -7.02 -27.69
C PRO A 38 -37.79 -5.53 -27.34
N ARG A 39 -38.51 -4.81 -28.20
CA ARG A 39 -38.82 -3.37 -28.18
C ARG A 39 -39.89 -3.08 -27.11
N VAL A 40 -39.61 -2.15 -26.20
CA VAL A 40 -40.59 -1.68 -25.20
C VAL A 40 -41.59 -0.73 -25.87
N GLU A 41 -42.87 -1.13 -25.85
CA GLU A 41 -44.01 -0.32 -26.31
C GLU A 41 -44.36 0.77 -25.29
N LYS A 42 -44.72 1.95 -25.80
CA LYS A 42 -45.31 3.06 -25.03
C LYS A 42 -46.77 2.72 -24.68
N LEU A 43 -47.06 2.58 -23.40
CA LEU A 43 -48.43 2.56 -22.89
C LEU A 43 -48.88 3.99 -22.52
N SER A 44 -49.95 4.43 -23.17
CA SER A 44 -50.72 5.62 -22.83
C SER A 44 -51.65 5.34 -21.65
N ILE A 45 -51.81 6.33 -20.75
CA ILE A 45 -52.81 6.27 -19.68
C ILE A 45 -53.75 7.46 -19.88
N ALA A 46 -54.99 7.15 -20.24
CA ALA A 46 -56.12 8.06 -20.26
C ALA A 46 -56.64 8.28 -18.82
N GLY A 47 -57.07 9.52 -18.54
CA GLY A 47 -57.31 10.03 -17.20
C GLY A 47 -58.51 9.46 -16.44
N LYS A 48 -58.51 9.71 -15.13
CA LYS A 48 -59.70 9.75 -14.27
C LYS A 48 -59.44 10.57 -13.00
N LYS A 49 -60.21 11.66 -12.91
CA LYS A 49 -60.83 12.35 -11.77
C LYS A 49 -60.05 12.50 -10.44
N THR A 50 -59.94 13.78 -10.07
CA THR A 50 -59.58 14.35 -8.77
C THR A 50 -60.44 13.86 -7.61
N ALA A 51 -59.79 13.37 -6.56
CA ALA A 51 -60.33 13.33 -5.20
C ALA A 51 -59.20 13.74 -4.24
N ALA A 52 -59.38 14.87 -3.55
CA ALA A 52 -58.45 15.35 -2.54
C ALA A 52 -58.58 14.48 -1.29
N VAL A 53 -57.53 13.74 -0.96
CA VAL A 53 -57.38 13.05 0.33
C VAL A 53 -56.28 13.80 1.10
N ALA A 54 -56.67 14.48 2.17
CA ALA A 54 -55.74 15.11 3.09
C ALA A 54 -54.96 14.01 3.84
N VAL A 55 -53.71 13.80 3.47
CA VAL A 55 -52.80 12.94 4.22
C VAL A 55 -52.17 13.79 5.33
N SER A 56 -52.57 13.50 6.57
CA SER A 56 -51.89 14.00 7.76
C SER A 56 -50.46 13.47 7.78
N VAL A 57 -49.48 14.34 7.52
CA VAL A 57 -48.07 14.01 7.71
C VAL A 57 -47.82 13.99 9.22
N ARG A 58 -47.91 12.80 9.83
CA ARG A 58 -47.28 12.56 11.13
C ARG A 58 -45.77 12.63 10.90
N SER A 59 -45.13 13.67 11.42
CA SER A 59 -43.69 13.71 11.61
C SER A 59 -43.30 12.60 12.58
N GLN A 60 -42.99 11.41 12.03
CA GLN A 60 -42.25 10.43 12.80
C GLN A 60 -40.85 11.01 13.02
N ALA A 61 -40.54 11.34 14.27
CA ALA A 61 -39.18 11.59 14.68
C ALA A 61 -38.35 10.37 14.28
N VAL A 62 -37.42 10.55 13.34
CA VAL A 62 -36.40 9.55 13.04
C VAL A 62 -35.60 9.41 14.31
N ALA A 63 -35.85 8.33 15.06
CA ALA A 63 -34.99 7.93 16.15
C ALA A 63 -33.60 7.78 15.53
N THR A 64 -32.69 8.67 15.93
CA THR A 64 -31.28 8.58 15.62
C THR A 64 -30.79 7.28 16.24
N ALA A 65 -30.80 6.21 15.41
CA ALA A 65 -30.15 4.96 15.72
C ALA A 65 -28.71 5.33 16.09
N THR A 66 -28.41 5.24 17.39
CA THR A 66 -27.09 5.50 17.89
C THR A 66 -26.25 4.33 17.41
N THR A 67 -25.63 4.49 16.24
CA THR A 67 -24.63 3.56 15.76
C THR A 67 -23.62 3.39 16.88
N LYS A 68 -23.43 2.14 17.28
CA LYS A 68 -22.41 1.74 18.25
C LYS A 68 -21.09 2.33 17.75
N ARG A 69 -20.60 3.37 18.43
CA ARG A 69 -19.39 4.10 18.05
C ARG A 69 -18.23 3.12 18.02
N GLY A 70 -17.41 3.16 16.97
CA GLY A 70 -16.23 2.32 16.85
C GLY A 70 -15.38 2.44 18.12
N ALA A 71 -14.91 1.30 18.63
CA ALA A 71 -14.10 1.24 19.84
C ALA A 71 -12.91 2.20 19.72
N GLU A 72 -12.68 3.03 20.73
CA GLU A 72 -11.43 3.78 20.85
C GLU A 72 -10.31 2.76 21.07
N VAL A 73 -9.36 2.71 20.13
CA VAL A 73 -8.19 1.82 20.25
C VAL A 73 -7.18 2.52 21.16
N GLU A 74 -7.27 2.23 22.45
CA GLU A 74 -6.22 2.61 23.40
C GLU A 74 -5.00 1.68 23.24
N PHE A 75 -3.81 2.27 23.29
CA PHE A 75 -2.54 1.55 23.28
C PHE A 75 -1.59 2.14 24.31
N GLU A 76 -0.67 1.32 24.83
CA GLU A 76 0.38 1.76 25.75
C GLU A 76 1.73 1.63 25.08
N SER A 77 2.57 2.67 25.20
CA SER A 77 3.96 2.65 24.73
C SER A 77 4.86 3.00 25.91
N LYS A 78 5.94 2.24 26.06
CA LYS A 78 6.96 2.50 27.10
C LYS A 78 8.03 3.46 26.59
N VAL A 79 8.17 3.56 25.27
CA VAL A 79 9.28 4.26 24.60
C VAL A 79 8.85 5.60 24.01
N PHE A 80 7.66 5.67 23.41
CA PHE A 80 7.21 6.84 22.67
C PHE A 80 6.13 7.62 23.41
N THR A 81 6.23 8.95 23.34
CA THR A 81 5.22 9.84 23.93
C THR A 81 3.94 9.82 23.11
N LYS A 82 2.83 9.47 23.77
CA LYS A 82 1.49 9.61 23.21
C LYS A 82 1.01 11.05 23.30
N GLU A 83 0.42 11.54 22.21
CA GLU A 83 -0.27 12.83 22.16
C GLU A 83 -1.75 12.59 21.91
N LYS A 84 -2.60 13.30 22.64
CA LYS A 84 -4.05 13.26 22.43
C LYS A 84 -4.45 14.39 21.50
N ILE A 85 -5.16 14.05 20.42
CA ILE A 85 -5.75 15.00 19.48
C ILE A 85 -7.26 14.94 19.57
N ASN A 86 -7.92 16.07 19.34
CA ASN A 86 -9.38 16.14 19.24
C ASN A 86 -9.77 16.35 17.78
N LEU A 87 -10.43 15.35 17.20
CA LEU A 87 -10.97 15.38 15.85
C LEU A 87 -12.49 15.43 15.92
N ALA A 88 -13.06 16.62 15.69
CA ALA A 88 -14.51 16.84 15.66
C ALA A 88 -15.27 16.33 16.92
N GLY A 89 -14.66 16.47 18.09
CA GLY A 89 -15.24 16.04 19.37
C GLY A 89 -14.89 14.59 19.76
N ARG A 90 -14.08 13.89 18.98
CA ARG A 90 -13.53 12.57 19.31
C ARG A 90 -12.07 12.71 19.72
N GLU A 91 -11.73 12.16 20.88
CA GLU A 91 -10.35 12.11 21.34
C GLU A 91 -9.65 10.89 20.74
N GLU A 92 -8.52 11.10 20.09
CA GLU A 92 -7.70 10.04 19.51
C GLU A 92 -6.25 10.20 19.97
N TYR A 93 -5.56 9.08 20.15
CA TYR A 93 -4.15 9.07 20.51
C TYR A 93 -3.29 8.87 19.27
N ILE A 94 -2.27 9.71 19.12
CA ILE A 94 -1.26 9.63 18.07
C ILE A 94 0.14 9.61 18.66
N VAL A 95 1.10 9.12 17.89
CA VAL A 95 2.53 9.31 18.13
C VAL A 95 3.07 10.17 17.00
N ARG A 96 3.63 11.33 17.32
CA ARG A 96 4.36 12.14 16.35
C ARG A 96 5.70 11.47 16.06
N GLY A 97 6.04 11.37 14.77
CA GLY A 97 7.36 10.93 14.36
C GLY A 97 8.34 12.09 14.24
N GLY A 98 9.55 11.75 13.80
CA GLY A 98 10.63 12.70 13.59
C GLY A 98 11.98 12.04 13.77
N ARG A 99 13.01 12.59 13.08
CA ARG A 99 14.38 12.08 13.15
C ARG A 99 14.99 12.19 14.55
N ASN A 100 14.51 13.16 15.33
CA ASN A 100 14.87 13.32 16.74
C ASN A 100 14.46 12.12 17.61
N LEU A 101 13.58 11.24 17.13
CA LEU A 101 13.15 10.03 17.85
C LEU A 101 13.95 8.80 17.45
N TYR A 102 14.86 8.88 16.46
CA TYR A 102 15.68 7.73 16.06
C TYR A 102 16.54 7.17 17.21
N PRO A 103 17.09 7.99 18.13
CA PRO A 103 17.80 7.46 19.30
C PRO A 103 16.98 6.52 20.20
N LEU A 104 15.64 6.52 20.09
CA LEU A 104 14.73 5.65 20.84
C LEU A 104 14.49 4.30 20.15
N LEU A 105 14.86 4.15 18.86
CA LEU A 105 14.66 2.92 18.10
C LEU A 105 15.34 1.69 18.71
N PRO A 106 16.55 1.75 19.32
CA PRO A 106 17.15 0.60 19.97
C PRO A 106 16.33 0.08 21.16
N GLU A 107 15.64 0.97 21.88
CA GLU A 107 14.76 0.59 22.97
C GLU A 107 13.45 -0.01 22.43
N ALA A 108 12.89 0.60 21.39
CA ALA A 108 11.69 0.08 20.70
C ALA A 108 11.90 -1.30 20.08
N PHE A 109 13.09 -1.54 19.50
CA PHE A 109 13.48 -2.81 18.89
C PHE A 109 14.24 -3.73 19.84
N LYS A 110 14.10 -3.57 21.15
CA LYS A 110 14.75 -4.44 22.12
C LYS A 110 14.40 -5.90 21.86
N GLY A 111 15.42 -6.73 21.66
CA GLY A 111 15.28 -8.16 21.35
C GLY A 111 15.21 -8.48 19.86
N ILE A 112 15.20 -7.48 18.97
CA ILE A 112 15.29 -7.67 17.52
C ILE A 112 16.73 -7.43 17.10
N LYS A 113 17.35 -8.43 16.46
CA LYS A 113 18.67 -8.31 15.83
C LYS A 113 18.58 -8.28 14.32
N LYS A 114 17.59 -8.97 13.75
CA LYS A 114 17.40 -9.07 12.30
C LYS A 114 15.96 -8.75 11.90
N ILE A 115 15.81 -7.82 10.97
CA ILE A 115 14.55 -7.43 10.34
C ILE A 115 14.53 -7.99 8.92
N GLY A 116 13.62 -8.92 8.66
CA GLY A 116 13.44 -9.56 7.37
C GLY A 116 12.34 -8.90 6.57
N VAL A 117 12.67 -8.19 5.50
CA VAL A 117 11.70 -7.60 4.56
C VAL A 117 11.45 -8.59 3.42
N ILE A 118 10.24 -9.14 3.35
CA ILE A 118 9.89 -10.17 2.39
C ILE A 118 9.18 -9.55 1.20
N GLY A 119 9.79 -9.65 0.02
CA GLY A 119 9.27 -9.07 -1.22
C GLY A 119 9.88 -7.72 -1.59
N TRP A 120 9.89 -7.45 -2.90
CA TRP A 120 10.46 -6.23 -3.50
C TRP A 120 9.48 -5.60 -4.49
N GLY A 121 8.23 -5.42 -4.04
CA GLY A 121 7.17 -4.76 -4.78
C GLY A 121 7.24 -3.22 -4.68
N SER A 122 6.09 -2.57 -4.47
CA SER A 122 6.03 -1.11 -4.29
C SER A 122 6.54 -0.68 -2.91
N GLN A 123 6.06 -1.32 -1.83
CA GLN A 123 6.42 -0.98 -0.45
C GLN A 123 7.81 -1.50 -0.05
N GLY A 124 8.18 -2.71 -0.49
CA GLY A 124 9.44 -3.38 -0.13
C GLY A 124 10.70 -2.51 -0.25
N PRO A 125 10.99 -1.95 -1.44
CA PRO A 125 12.17 -1.11 -1.64
C PRO A 125 12.19 0.14 -0.76
N ALA A 126 11.02 0.76 -0.57
CA ALA A 126 10.91 2.00 0.19
C ALA A 126 11.13 1.76 1.69
N GLN A 127 10.43 0.78 2.25
CA GLN A 127 10.52 0.46 3.67
C GLN A 127 11.90 -0.09 4.05
N ALA A 128 12.45 -1.02 3.24
CA ALA A 128 13.78 -1.56 3.50
C ALA A 128 14.86 -0.48 3.54
N GLN A 129 14.84 0.46 2.60
CA GLN A 129 15.81 1.55 2.55
C GLN A 129 15.60 2.56 3.68
N ASN A 130 14.35 2.90 4.03
CA ASN A 130 14.07 3.86 5.11
C ASN A 130 14.49 3.30 6.48
N ILE A 131 14.16 2.03 6.75
CA ILE A 131 14.55 1.37 8.00
C ILE A 131 16.08 1.29 8.08
N ARG A 132 16.75 0.84 7.01
CA ARG A 132 18.21 0.79 6.96
C ARG A 132 18.84 2.16 7.20
N ASP A 133 18.36 3.20 6.51
CA ASP A 133 18.90 4.56 6.66
C ASP A 133 18.68 5.07 8.11
N SER A 134 17.50 4.86 8.70
CA SER A 134 17.20 5.27 10.09
C SER A 134 18.09 4.56 11.11
N LEU A 135 18.32 3.25 10.93
CA LEU A 135 19.19 2.46 11.81
C LEU A 135 20.67 2.83 11.63
N ALA A 136 21.09 3.16 10.41
CA ALA A 136 22.45 3.62 10.12
C ALA A 136 22.73 5.00 10.73
N GLU A 137 21.74 5.91 10.75
CA GLU A 137 21.89 7.24 11.37
C GLU A 137 22.20 7.18 12.88
N ILE A 138 21.83 6.09 13.55
CA ILE A 138 22.09 5.86 14.98
C ILE A 138 23.14 4.78 15.25
N ASN A 139 23.82 4.28 14.21
CA ASN A 139 24.79 3.18 14.30
C ASN A 139 24.25 1.94 15.05
N SER A 140 23.01 1.54 14.76
CA SER A 140 22.41 0.35 15.37
C SER A 140 22.97 -0.93 14.75
N ASP A 141 23.16 -1.97 15.58
CA ASP A 141 23.63 -3.31 15.15
C ASP A 141 22.53 -4.14 14.45
N ILE A 142 21.32 -3.60 14.29
CA ILE A 142 20.20 -4.31 13.69
C ILE A 142 20.39 -4.44 12.18
N THR A 143 20.36 -5.68 11.69
CA THR A 143 20.52 -5.97 10.25
C THR A 143 19.18 -6.02 9.54
N VAL A 144 19.04 -5.28 8.44
CA VAL A 144 17.88 -5.37 7.53
C VAL A 144 18.23 -6.29 6.38
N SER A 145 17.44 -7.36 6.20
CA SER A 145 17.67 -8.37 5.17
C SER A 145 16.45 -8.56 4.27
N ILE A 146 16.68 -8.78 2.98
CA ILE A 146 15.62 -8.91 1.99
C ILE A 146 15.44 -10.37 1.62
N GLY A 147 14.23 -10.88 1.77
CA GLY A 147 13.84 -12.23 1.32
C GLY A 147 13.17 -12.16 -0.04
N LEU A 148 13.78 -12.78 -1.06
CA LEU A 148 13.21 -12.92 -2.39
C LEU A 148 13.16 -14.37 -2.84
N ARG A 149 12.17 -14.70 -3.67
CA ARG A 149 12.07 -16.03 -4.28
C ARG A 149 13.29 -16.29 -5.17
N PRO A 150 13.73 -17.55 -5.31
CA PRO A 150 14.82 -17.90 -6.22
C PRO A 150 14.48 -17.43 -7.64
N ASN A 151 15.47 -16.85 -8.31
CA ASN A 151 15.34 -16.25 -9.66
C ASN A 151 14.38 -15.06 -9.79
N SER A 152 14.06 -14.37 -8.68
CA SER A 152 13.28 -13.13 -8.75
C SER A 152 13.99 -12.07 -9.62
N SER A 153 13.26 -11.48 -10.57
CA SER A 153 13.76 -10.38 -11.40
C SER A 153 14.18 -9.16 -10.57
N SER A 154 13.52 -8.97 -9.42
CA SER A 154 13.78 -7.88 -8.47
C SER A 154 15.10 -8.01 -7.71
N ALA A 155 15.78 -9.16 -7.76
CA ALA A 155 17.07 -9.33 -7.07
C ALA A 155 18.14 -8.35 -7.62
N LYS A 156 18.10 -8.06 -8.93
CA LYS A 156 18.99 -7.06 -9.54
C LYS A 156 18.76 -5.67 -8.95
N ASP A 157 17.50 -5.33 -8.70
CA ASP A 157 17.11 -4.02 -8.17
C ASP A 157 17.48 -3.89 -6.69
N ALA A 158 17.28 -4.95 -5.90
CA ALA A 158 17.74 -5.02 -4.51
C ALA A 158 19.26 -4.81 -4.39
N ARG A 159 20.04 -5.46 -5.26
CA ARG A 159 21.51 -5.27 -5.33
C ARG A 159 21.89 -3.84 -5.71
N ARG A 160 21.19 -3.20 -6.66
CA ARG A 160 21.41 -1.77 -6.98
C ARG A 160 21.14 -0.86 -5.79
N CYS A 161 20.21 -1.24 -4.91
CA CYS A 161 19.93 -0.51 -3.68
C CYS A 161 20.90 -0.82 -2.54
N GLY A 162 21.90 -1.70 -2.74
CA GLY A 162 22.92 -2.04 -1.74
C GLY A 162 22.59 -3.23 -0.84
N PHE A 163 21.55 -4.02 -1.17
CA PHE A 163 21.25 -5.28 -0.50
C PHE A 163 21.88 -6.42 -1.28
N THR A 164 22.89 -7.09 -0.72
CA THR A 164 23.64 -8.15 -1.39
C THR A 164 23.79 -9.40 -0.53
N GLU A 165 24.01 -10.52 -1.20
CA GLU A 165 24.20 -11.83 -0.58
C GLU A 165 25.48 -11.86 0.27
N GLU A 166 26.55 -11.21 -0.17
CA GLU A 166 27.84 -11.17 0.53
C GLU A 166 27.76 -10.38 1.84
N ALA A 167 26.95 -9.33 1.86
CA ALA A 167 26.67 -8.55 3.06
C ALA A 167 25.66 -9.24 3.99
N GLY A 168 25.11 -10.41 3.61
CA GLY A 168 24.07 -11.10 4.37
C GLY A 168 22.74 -10.35 4.42
N THR A 169 22.52 -9.40 3.51
CA THR A 169 21.35 -8.51 3.46
C THR A 169 20.37 -8.85 2.34
N LEU A 170 20.66 -9.88 1.54
CA LEU A 170 19.78 -10.45 0.52
C LEU A 170 19.86 -11.98 0.58
N GLY A 171 18.71 -12.65 0.54
CA GLY A 171 18.65 -14.12 0.60
C GLY A 171 17.31 -14.69 0.15
N ASP A 172 17.19 -16.02 0.28
CA ASP A 172 15.93 -16.73 0.04
C ASP A 172 14.87 -16.37 1.09
N VAL A 173 13.60 -16.37 0.68
CA VAL A 173 12.46 -16.04 1.56
C VAL A 173 12.47 -16.87 2.84
N THR A 174 12.62 -18.20 2.74
CA THR A 174 12.51 -19.09 3.90
C THR A 174 13.68 -18.89 4.86
N THR A 175 14.90 -18.72 4.33
CA THR A 175 16.10 -18.45 5.14
C THR A 175 16.01 -17.10 5.85
N VAL A 176 15.55 -16.05 5.15
CA VAL A 176 15.42 -14.72 5.77
C VAL A 176 14.35 -14.74 6.85
N ILE A 177 13.23 -15.43 6.65
CA ILE A 177 12.17 -15.57 7.67
C ILE A 177 12.70 -16.29 8.90
N SER A 178 13.40 -17.41 8.72
CA SER A 178 13.87 -18.25 9.84
C SER A 178 14.98 -17.59 10.67
N GLU A 179 15.71 -16.63 10.09
CA GLU A 179 16.76 -15.88 10.79
C GLU A 179 16.27 -14.56 11.41
N SER A 180 15.08 -14.09 11.04
CA SER A 180 14.56 -12.79 11.46
C SER A 180 13.78 -12.86 12.77
N ASP A 181 13.85 -11.78 13.55
CA ASP A 181 13.08 -11.60 14.78
C ASP A 181 11.84 -10.73 14.54
N LEU A 182 11.93 -9.83 13.54
CA LEU A 182 10.80 -9.10 12.95
C LEU A 182 10.73 -9.42 11.46
N VAL A 183 9.63 -10.01 11.01
CA VAL A 183 9.40 -10.35 9.60
C VAL A 183 8.34 -9.42 9.04
N ILE A 184 8.72 -8.55 8.10
CA ILE A 184 7.81 -7.61 7.44
C ILE A 184 7.38 -8.21 6.10
N LEU A 185 6.12 -8.60 6.00
CA LEU A 185 5.56 -9.27 4.82
C LEU A 185 5.02 -8.25 3.81
N LEU A 186 5.77 -8.00 2.74
CA LEU A 186 5.47 -7.01 1.69
C LEU A 186 5.35 -7.65 0.30
N ILE A 187 4.87 -8.90 0.26
CA ILE A 187 4.45 -9.59 -0.97
C ILE A 187 3.00 -9.26 -1.30
N SER A 188 2.57 -9.53 -2.54
CA SER A 188 1.19 -9.30 -2.97
C SER A 188 0.20 -10.09 -2.11
N ASP A 189 -0.97 -9.52 -1.85
CA ASP A 189 -2.01 -10.10 -1.00
C ASP A 189 -2.42 -11.52 -1.42
N ALA A 190 -2.56 -11.77 -2.73
CA ALA A 190 -2.78 -13.12 -3.27
C ALA A 190 -1.65 -14.10 -2.91
N ALA A 191 -0.40 -13.65 -2.93
CA ALA A 191 0.73 -14.49 -2.55
C ALA A 191 0.79 -14.71 -1.03
N GLN A 192 0.30 -13.77 -0.22
CA GLN A 192 0.13 -14.00 1.22
C GLN A 192 -0.92 -15.08 1.45
N ALA A 193 -2.08 -15.01 0.79
CA ALA A 193 -3.12 -16.03 0.88
C ALA A 193 -2.61 -17.43 0.47
N ASP A 194 -1.84 -17.55 -0.61
CA ASP A 194 -1.37 -18.86 -1.08
C ASP A 194 -0.23 -19.45 -0.22
N ASN A 195 0.61 -18.61 0.40
CA ASN A 195 1.86 -19.05 1.04
C ASN A 195 1.92 -18.83 2.56
N HIS A 196 0.84 -18.35 3.18
CA HIS A 196 0.83 -18.03 4.62
C HIS A 196 1.26 -19.21 5.50
N GLU A 197 0.86 -20.45 5.18
CA GLU A 197 1.25 -21.62 5.98
C GLU A 197 2.77 -21.85 5.97
N ALA A 198 3.40 -21.74 4.80
CA ALA A 198 4.85 -21.89 4.67
C ALA A 198 5.62 -20.74 5.36
N ILE A 199 5.11 -19.51 5.22
CA ILE A 199 5.69 -18.31 5.86
C ILE A 199 5.61 -18.45 7.38
N LEU A 200 4.41 -18.71 7.90
CA LEU A 200 4.18 -18.87 9.34
C LEU A 200 4.96 -20.07 9.88
N GLY A 201 5.09 -21.17 9.14
CA GLY A 201 5.88 -22.34 9.55
C GLY A 201 7.39 -22.10 9.64
N ALA A 202 7.93 -21.19 8.82
CA ALA A 202 9.35 -20.85 8.82
C ALA A 202 9.75 -19.86 9.94
N MET A 203 8.78 -19.16 10.55
CA MET A 203 9.04 -18.17 11.59
C MET A 203 9.53 -18.81 12.90
N LYS A 204 10.44 -18.11 13.58
CA LYS A 204 10.89 -18.48 14.93
C LYS A 204 9.76 -18.30 15.95
N PRO A 205 9.70 -19.14 17.00
CA PRO A 205 8.85 -18.88 18.15
C PRO A 205 9.19 -17.54 18.80
N GLY A 206 8.18 -16.76 19.18
CA GLY A 206 8.33 -15.42 19.77
C GLY A 206 8.75 -14.32 18.79
N ALA A 207 8.86 -14.61 17.49
CA ALA A 207 9.09 -13.59 16.47
C ALA A 207 7.87 -12.69 16.28
N VAL A 208 8.09 -11.53 15.67
CA VAL A 208 7.04 -10.57 15.34
C VAL A 208 6.77 -10.63 13.83
N LEU A 209 5.53 -10.87 13.44
CA LEU A 209 5.03 -10.71 12.08
C LEU A 209 4.51 -9.28 11.89
N GLY A 210 5.12 -8.54 10.97
CA GLY A 210 4.71 -7.21 10.54
C GLY A 210 3.98 -7.24 9.21
N LEU A 211 2.75 -6.70 9.17
CA LEU A 211 1.98 -6.53 7.93
C LEU A 211 1.85 -5.04 7.59
N SER A 212 1.78 -4.71 6.30
CA SER A 212 1.43 -3.33 5.87
C SER A 212 0.01 -3.23 5.30
N HIS A 213 -0.75 -4.31 5.38
CA HIS A 213 -2.17 -4.37 5.06
C HIS A 213 -2.81 -5.57 5.79
N GLY A 214 -4.04 -5.43 6.28
CA GLY A 214 -4.74 -6.46 7.04
C GLY A 214 -5.41 -7.56 6.21
N PHE A 215 -5.20 -7.63 4.89
CA PHE A 215 -5.81 -8.63 4.01
C PHE A 215 -5.65 -10.07 4.51
N LEU A 216 -4.45 -10.42 4.99
CA LEU A 216 -4.18 -11.77 5.48
C LEU A 216 -5.07 -12.17 6.66
N LEU A 217 -5.40 -11.24 7.56
CA LEU A 217 -6.35 -11.50 8.65
C LEU A 217 -7.73 -11.83 8.09
N GLY A 218 -8.25 -11.01 7.17
CA GLY A 218 -9.54 -11.25 6.54
C GLY A 218 -9.60 -12.59 5.80
N HIS A 219 -8.51 -12.97 5.12
CA HIS A 219 -8.39 -14.28 4.48
C HIS A 219 -8.42 -15.42 5.49
N LEU A 220 -7.64 -15.36 6.57
CA LEU A 220 -7.63 -16.38 7.60
C LEU A 220 -9.00 -16.53 8.27
N GLN A 221 -9.65 -15.41 8.59
CA GLN A 221 -11.02 -15.39 9.12
C GLN A 221 -12.02 -16.06 8.18
N SER A 222 -11.90 -15.84 6.85
CA SER A 222 -12.76 -16.50 5.86
C SER A 222 -12.60 -18.02 5.82
N GLN A 223 -11.43 -18.52 6.21
CA GLN A 223 -11.13 -19.96 6.32
C GLN A 223 -11.38 -20.52 7.73
N GLY A 224 -11.79 -19.69 8.69
CA GLY A 224 -11.90 -20.07 10.11
C GLY A 224 -10.55 -20.38 10.77
N LYS A 225 -9.45 -19.83 10.24
CA LYS A 225 -8.09 -19.96 10.77
C LYS A 225 -7.68 -18.67 11.51
N SER A 226 -6.66 -18.78 12.34
CA SER A 226 -6.00 -17.65 13.03
C SER A 226 -4.49 -17.70 12.81
N PHE A 227 -3.79 -16.65 13.22
CA PHE A 227 -2.33 -16.67 13.32
C PHE A 227 -1.87 -17.67 14.39
N ARG A 228 -0.58 -18.02 14.37
CA ARG A 228 0.02 -18.88 15.40
C ARG A 228 0.04 -18.16 16.75
N ASP A 229 -0.26 -18.88 17.83
CA ASP A 229 -0.34 -18.31 19.20
C ASP A 229 1.03 -17.89 19.77
N ASP A 230 2.13 -18.41 19.21
CA ASP A 230 3.48 -18.20 19.70
C ASP A 230 4.23 -17.01 19.06
N ILE A 231 3.60 -16.28 18.14
CA ILE A 231 4.19 -15.10 17.47
C ILE A 231 3.39 -13.83 17.77
N SER A 232 4.05 -12.68 17.82
CA SER A 232 3.32 -11.40 17.88
C SER A 232 2.94 -10.95 16.47
N VAL A 233 1.75 -10.38 16.29
CA VAL A 233 1.25 -9.92 14.99
C VAL A 233 0.93 -8.44 15.07
N VAL A 234 1.66 -7.65 14.30
CA VAL A 234 1.52 -6.19 14.22
C VAL A 234 1.34 -5.74 12.78
N ALA A 235 0.79 -4.55 12.61
CA ALA A 235 0.80 -3.89 11.31
C ALA A 235 1.22 -2.44 11.41
N VAL A 236 1.91 -1.99 10.38
CA VAL A 236 2.19 -0.58 10.11
C VAL A 236 1.88 -0.35 8.65
N CYS A 237 0.85 0.45 8.39
CA CYS A 237 0.28 0.67 7.08
C CYS A 237 0.46 2.14 6.68
N PRO A 238 1.51 2.46 5.89
CA PRO A 238 1.68 3.80 5.32
C PRO A 238 0.51 4.16 4.41
N LYS A 239 -0.12 5.31 4.64
CA LYS A 239 -1.26 5.81 3.86
C LYS A 239 -0.80 6.49 2.56
N GLY A 240 0.01 5.76 1.79
CA GLY A 240 0.57 6.24 0.53
C GLY A 240 1.37 5.16 -0.20
N MET A 241 1.57 5.38 -1.50
CA MET A 241 2.34 4.48 -2.35
C MET A 241 3.82 4.41 -1.94
N GLY A 242 4.44 3.24 -2.11
CA GLY A 242 5.84 3.01 -1.73
C GLY A 242 6.85 4.04 -2.29
N PRO A 243 6.80 4.43 -3.58
CA PRO A 243 7.68 5.48 -4.10
C PRO A 243 7.57 6.81 -3.35
N SER A 244 6.36 7.19 -2.92
CA SER A 244 6.12 8.40 -2.14
C SER A 244 6.67 8.27 -0.72
N VAL A 245 6.57 7.09 -0.10
CA VAL A 245 7.18 6.79 1.21
C VAL A 245 8.68 7.04 1.17
N ARG A 246 9.39 6.55 0.13
CA ARG A 246 10.83 6.79 -0.01
C ARG A 246 11.15 8.24 -0.35
N ARG A 247 10.42 8.84 -1.28
CA ARG A 247 10.68 10.22 -1.75
C ARG A 247 10.52 11.23 -0.61
N LEU A 248 9.42 11.17 0.13
CA LEU A 248 9.17 12.09 1.23
C LEU A 248 10.14 11.87 2.39
N TYR A 249 10.52 10.61 2.68
CA TYR A 249 11.57 10.32 3.66
C TYR A 249 12.91 10.98 3.33
N VAL A 250 13.32 10.92 2.05
CA VAL A 250 14.55 11.57 1.58
C VAL A 250 14.43 13.09 1.68
N GLN A 251 13.29 13.69 1.31
CA GLN A 251 13.04 15.12 1.54
C GLN A 251 13.04 15.47 3.04
N GLY A 252 12.60 14.53 3.87
CA GLY A 252 12.61 14.64 5.32
C GLY A 252 14.01 14.71 5.94
N LYS A 253 15.08 14.43 5.18
CA LYS A 253 16.48 14.67 5.60
C LYS A 253 16.77 16.15 5.78
N GLU A 254 16.16 16.99 4.97
CA GLU A 254 16.36 18.44 4.99
C GLU A 254 15.27 19.15 5.79
N VAL A 255 14.02 18.66 5.69
CA VAL A 255 12.86 19.21 6.40
C VAL A 255 12.40 18.23 7.46
N ASN A 256 12.67 18.53 8.73
CA ASN A 256 12.19 17.70 9.84
C ASN A 256 10.67 17.50 9.76
N GLY A 257 10.25 16.24 9.58
CA GLY A 257 8.83 15.84 9.58
C GLY A 257 8.19 15.62 8.21
N SER A 258 8.95 15.58 7.10
CA SER A 258 8.40 15.14 5.81
C SER A 258 8.39 13.61 5.70
N GLY A 259 7.21 13.04 5.40
CA GLY A 259 7.00 11.60 5.30
C GLY A 259 5.54 11.25 4.99
N ILE A 260 5.24 9.96 4.91
CA ILE A 260 3.86 9.46 4.77
C ILE A 260 3.35 9.00 6.13
N ASN A 261 2.16 9.44 6.49
CA ASN A 261 1.51 9.04 7.74
C ASN A 261 1.19 7.54 7.71
N ALA A 262 1.23 6.89 8.86
CA ALA A 262 0.90 5.48 8.96
C ALA A 262 -0.17 5.24 10.01
N SER A 263 -0.99 4.22 9.79
CA SER A 263 -1.74 3.59 10.87
C SER A 263 -0.94 2.41 11.40
N PHE A 264 -1.09 2.09 12.67
CA PHE A 264 -0.55 0.86 13.22
C PHE A 264 -1.64 0.06 13.94
N ALA A 265 -1.48 -1.26 13.96
CA ALA A 265 -2.35 -2.18 14.68
C ALA A 265 -1.51 -3.21 15.43
N VAL A 266 -1.99 -3.62 16.59
CA VAL A 266 -1.48 -4.79 17.32
C VAL A 266 -2.62 -5.78 17.40
N HIS A 267 -2.46 -6.92 16.74
CA HIS A 267 -3.46 -7.99 16.73
C HIS A 267 -3.17 -9.03 17.79
N GLN A 268 -1.89 -9.37 17.97
CA GLN A 268 -1.43 -10.33 18.96
C GLN A 268 -0.11 -9.84 19.56
N ASP A 269 -0.01 -9.90 20.88
CA ASP A 269 1.20 -9.53 21.63
C ASP A 269 1.54 -10.63 22.63
N VAL A 270 2.62 -11.37 22.36
CA VAL A 270 3.04 -12.54 23.15
C VAL A 270 3.91 -12.15 24.34
N ASP A 271 4.65 -11.05 24.24
CA ASP A 271 5.71 -10.69 25.18
C ASP A 271 5.68 -9.23 25.66
N GLY A 272 4.66 -8.46 25.26
CA GLY A 272 4.45 -7.08 25.68
C GLY A 272 5.36 -6.08 24.96
N ARG A 273 5.97 -6.47 23.83
CA ARG A 273 6.83 -5.61 23.00
C ARG A 273 6.16 -5.16 21.70
N ALA A 274 5.04 -5.77 21.31
CA ALA A 274 4.45 -5.58 19.99
C ALA A 274 4.13 -4.12 19.66
N THR A 275 3.58 -3.36 20.62
CA THR A 275 3.26 -1.94 20.43
C THR A 275 4.49 -1.08 20.17
N ASP A 276 5.53 -1.21 20.99
CA ASP A 276 6.75 -0.41 20.84
C ASP A 276 7.51 -0.80 19.55
N VAL A 277 7.50 -2.07 19.16
CA VAL A 277 8.05 -2.54 17.88
C VAL A 277 7.30 -1.94 16.69
N ALA A 278 5.97 -1.92 16.72
CA ALA A 278 5.16 -1.33 15.66
C ALA A 278 5.36 0.19 15.55
N LEU A 279 5.40 0.89 16.68
CA LEU A 279 5.69 2.33 16.71
C LEU A 279 7.11 2.64 16.25
N GLY A 280 8.10 1.87 16.70
CA GLY A 280 9.49 1.98 16.26
C GLY A 280 9.64 1.76 14.76
N TRP A 281 8.93 0.77 14.21
CA TRP A 281 8.87 0.53 12.77
C TRP A 281 8.27 1.74 12.03
N SER A 282 7.13 2.27 12.48
CA SER A 282 6.52 3.47 11.89
C SER A 282 7.44 4.70 11.92
N VAL A 283 8.11 4.94 13.06
CA VAL A 283 9.08 6.03 13.21
C VAL A 283 10.27 5.84 12.27
N ALA A 284 10.80 4.61 12.14
CA ALA A 284 11.89 4.28 11.22
C ALA A 284 11.49 4.39 9.73
N LEU A 285 10.19 4.33 9.41
CA LEU A 285 9.70 4.66 8.06
C LEU A 285 9.69 6.17 7.79
N GLY A 286 9.78 6.99 8.85
CA GLY A 286 9.70 8.45 8.82
C GLY A 286 8.27 8.98 8.83
N SER A 287 7.31 8.26 9.42
CA SER A 287 5.92 8.71 9.47
C SER A 287 5.77 9.97 10.34
N PRO A 288 5.21 11.08 9.81
CA PRO A 288 5.04 12.32 10.58
C PRO A 288 4.10 12.15 11.78
N PHE A 289 3.02 11.39 11.58
CA PHE A 289 2.16 10.91 12.65
C PHE A 289 1.78 9.45 12.43
N THR A 290 1.64 8.74 13.55
CA THR A 290 1.17 7.36 13.59
C THR A 290 -0.08 7.29 14.46
N PHE A 291 -1.15 6.71 13.93
CA PHE A 291 -2.43 6.56 14.64
C PHE A 291 -2.82 5.09 14.81
N ALA A 292 -3.51 4.78 15.90
CA ALA A 292 -3.91 3.42 16.20
C ALA A 292 -5.15 2.99 15.39
N THR A 293 -5.15 1.74 14.95
CA THR A 293 -6.28 1.07 14.33
C THR A 293 -6.25 -0.41 14.67
N THR A 294 -7.25 -1.17 14.23
CA THR A 294 -7.23 -2.63 14.28
C THR A 294 -6.91 -3.17 12.88
N LEU A 295 -6.34 -4.38 12.79
CA LEU A 295 -6.16 -5.03 11.47
C LEU A 295 -7.50 -5.12 10.72
N GLU A 296 -8.59 -5.33 11.46
CA GLU A 296 -9.94 -5.46 10.90
C GLU A 296 -10.47 -4.16 10.30
N ASP A 297 -10.35 -3.05 11.01
CA ASP A 297 -10.75 -1.74 10.50
C ASP A 297 -9.84 -1.27 9.38
N GLU A 298 -8.54 -1.63 9.44
CA GLU A 298 -7.56 -1.29 8.42
C GLU A 298 -7.89 -1.95 7.09
N TYR A 299 -8.07 -3.28 7.04
CA TYR A 299 -8.34 -3.93 5.76
C TYR A 299 -9.69 -3.52 5.18
N LYS A 300 -10.70 -3.32 6.02
CA LYS A 300 -12.02 -2.84 5.58
C LYS A 300 -11.87 -1.46 4.95
N SER A 301 -11.30 -0.51 5.68
CA SER A 301 -11.20 0.87 5.21
C SER A 301 -10.30 1.03 3.98
N ASP A 302 -9.21 0.26 3.87
CA ASP A 302 -8.26 0.35 2.77
C ASP A 302 -8.81 -0.27 1.46
N ILE A 303 -9.43 -1.46 1.54
CA ILE A 303 -10.09 -2.08 0.38
C ILE A 303 -11.22 -1.19 -0.11
N PHE A 304 -12.10 -0.72 0.79
CA PHE A 304 -13.17 0.20 0.39
C PHE A 304 -12.62 1.53 -0.16
N GLY A 305 -11.55 2.09 0.42
CA GLY A 305 -10.99 3.37 0.00
C GLY A 305 -10.32 3.30 -1.38
N SER A 306 -9.60 2.23 -1.66
CA SER A 306 -8.91 2.04 -2.94
C SER A 306 -9.89 1.81 -4.10
N GLU A 307 -10.94 1.00 -3.89
CA GLU A 307 -11.98 0.75 -4.89
C GLU A 307 -12.91 1.95 -5.09
N ALA A 308 -13.42 2.54 -3.99
CA ALA A 308 -14.47 3.55 -4.07
C ALA A 308 -13.97 4.96 -4.43
N PHE A 309 -12.69 5.29 -4.21
CA PHE A 309 -12.19 6.65 -4.41
C PHE A 309 -10.96 6.72 -5.33
N SER A 310 -10.05 5.74 -5.28
CA SER A 310 -8.78 5.85 -6.00
C SER A 310 -8.82 5.37 -7.45
N TRP A 311 -9.62 4.35 -7.79
CA TRP A 311 -9.53 3.71 -9.10
C TRP A 311 -10.76 3.89 -9.99
N GLU A 312 -11.97 3.52 -9.53
CA GLU A 312 -13.15 3.50 -10.40
C GLU A 312 -13.73 4.89 -10.75
N PRO A 313 -13.93 5.82 -9.80
CA PRO A 313 -14.54 7.10 -10.15
C PRO A 313 -13.63 7.96 -11.02
N CYS A 314 -12.32 7.93 -10.76
CA CYS A 314 -11.34 8.76 -11.49
C CYS A 314 -11.12 8.26 -12.92
N THR A 315 -11.07 6.95 -13.16
CA THR A 315 -10.98 6.42 -14.54
C THR A 315 -12.30 6.60 -15.30
N GLY A 316 -13.44 6.40 -14.64
CA GLY A 316 -14.76 6.69 -15.21
C GLY A 316 -14.94 8.18 -15.58
N TRP A 317 -14.58 9.10 -14.68
CA TRP A 317 -14.59 10.54 -14.94
C TRP A 317 -13.59 10.95 -16.01
N TRP A 318 -12.36 10.41 -15.97
CA TRP A 318 -11.36 10.72 -17.00
C TRP A 318 -11.83 10.24 -18.38
N SER A 319 -12.46 9.07 -18.47
CA SER A 319 -13.06 8.58 -19.72
C SER A 319 -14.26 9.41 -20.16
N LEU A 320 -15.06 9.94 -19.23
CA LEU A 320 -16.16 10.87 -19.53
C LEU A 320 -15.65 12.24 -20.02
N CYS A 321 -14.61 12.78 -19.40
CA CYS A 321 -14.01 14.06 -19.74
C CYS A 321 -13.16 14.00 -21.03
N SER A 322 -12.53 12.86 -21.30
CA SER A 322 -11.68 12.66 -22.49
C SER A 322 -12.48 12.23 -23.74
N GLY A 323 -13.76 11.84 -23.58
CA GLY A 323 -14.64 11.45 -24.68
C GLY A 323 -15.31 12.61 -25.43
N GLY A 324 -15.10 13.85 -25.00
CA GLY A 324 -15.66 15.05 -25.64
C GLY A 324 -14.87 15.46 -26.89
N THR A 325 -15.05 14.76 -28.01
CA THR A 325 -14.57 15.26 -29.31
C THR A 325 -15.38 16.50 -29.71
N LEU A 326 -14.71 17.66 -29.70
CA LEU A 326 -15.13 18.87 -30.41
C LEU A 326 -15.45 18.52 -31.87
N ARG A 327 -16.74 18.42 -32.23
CA ARG A 327 -17.16 18.57 -33.63
C ARG A 327 -17.37 20.05 -33.88
N GLY A 328 -16.49 20.59 -34.71
CA GLY A 328 -16.36 22.00 -35.03
C GLY A 328 -17.56 22.60 -35.77
N ALA A 329 -17.58 23.93 -35.68
CA ALA A 329 -18.21 24.84 -36.62
C ALA A 329 -17.57 24.77 -38.01
#